data_AF-C0XMZ8-F1
#
_entry.id   AF-C0XMZ8-F1
#
_cell.length_a   1.000
_cell.length_b   1.000
_cell.length_c   1.000
_cell.angle_alpha   90.00
_cell.angle_beta   90.00
_cell.angle_gamma   90.00
#
_symmetry.space_group_name_H-M   'P 1'
#
loop_
_entity.id
_entity.type
_entity.pdbx_description
1 polymer ?
#
loop_
_entity_poly.entity_id
_entity_poly.type
_entity_poly.pdbx_seq_one_letter_code
_entity_poly.pdbx_strand_id
1 'polypeptide(L)' 'MTIAHDLKAPQELVKRVHKNDKLTVINLASAGVSTPADAALLMNLGSDGTFIGSEIFKSRPHQNLPKPLSRKLHILPITS' A
#
# COMPACT_ATOMS: atom_id res chain seq x y z
N MET A 1 5.32 23.90 19.88
CA MET A 1 5.88 23.33 18.64
C MET A 1 4.75 23.20 17.63
N THR A 2 4.99 23.56 16.38
CA THR A 2 3.98 23.43 15.30
C THR A 2 4.11 22.02 14.73
N ILE A 3 3.02 21.27 14.58
CA ILE A 3 3.00 19.88 14.05
C ILE A 3 3.83 19.73 12.76
N ALA A 4 3.80 20.74 11.88
CA ALA A 4 4.58 20.77 10.65
C ALA A 4 6.11 20.85 10.87
N HIS A 5 6.55 21.51 11.94
CA HIS A 5 7.97 21.59 12.32
C HIS A 5 8.47 20.23 12.83
N ASP A 6 7.68 19.55 13.66
CA ASP A 6 8.04 18.24 14.23
C ASP A 6 8.09 17.14 13.16
N LEU A 7 7.15 17.16 12.21
CA LEU A 7 7.11 16.24 11.06
C LEU A 7 8.11 16.58 9.96
N LYS A 8 8.83 17.71 10.07
CA LYS A 8 9.69 18.25 9.00
C LYS A 8 8.98 18.29 7.64
N ALA A 9 7.70 18.67 7.64
CA ALA A 9 6.83 18.66 6.47
C ALA A 9 6.29 20.06 6.16
N PRO A 10 6.02 20.38 4.88
CA PRO A 10 5.41 21.66 4.50
C PRO A 10 4.07 21.90 5.23
N GLN A 11 3.92 23.07 5.84
CA GLN A 11 2.74 23.40 6.66
C GLN A 11 1.43 23.33 5.87
N GLU A 12 1.44 23.72 4.59
CA GLU A 12 0.28 23.64 3.71
C GLU A 12 -0.17 22.19 3.47
N LEU A 13 0.77 21.27 3.29
CA LEU A 13 0.47 19.84 3.13
C LEU A 13 -0.14 19.26 4.40
N VAL A 14 0.41 19.60 5.57
CA VAL A 14 -0.14 19.14 6.86
C VAL A 14 -1.57 19.64 7.06
N LYS A 15 -1.85 20.91 6.74
CA LYS A 15 -3.22 21.46 6.79
C LYS A 15 -4.16 20.75 5.83
N ARG A 16 -3.70 20.43 4.62
CA ARG A 16 -4.49 19.76 3.59
C ARG A 16 -4.82 18.32 3.97
N VAL A 17 -3.85 17.58 4.51
CA VAL A 17 -4.06 16.21 5.01
C VAL A 17 -5.02 16.22 6.21
N HIS A 18 -4.86 17.17 7.13
CA HIS A 18 -5.77 17.31 8.28
C HIS A 18 -7.21 17.66 7.87
N LYS A 19 -7.41 18.47 6.83
CA LYS A 19 -8.74 18.83 6.35
C LYS A 19 -9.45 17.68 5.62
N ASN A 20 -8.68 16.82 4.96
CA ASN A 20 -9.21 15.79 4.05
C ASN A 20 -9.16 14.38 4.65
N ASP A 21 -8.61 14.22 5.86
CA ASP A 21 -8.37 12.94 6.55
C ASP A 21 -7.70 11.86 5.68
N LYS A 22 -7.00 12.27 4.62
CA LYS A 22 -6.35 11.38 3.66
C LYS A 22 -5.11 12.03 3.05
N LEU A 23 -4.13 11.20 2.72
CA LEU A 23 -2.99 11.60 1.91
C LEU A 23 -3.45 12.07 0.53
N THR A 24 -2.76 13.08 -0.01
CA THR A 24 -3.06 13.64 -1.35
C THR A 24 -2.65 12.70 -2.49
N VAL A 25 -1.88 11.66 -2.17
CA VAL A 25 -1.40 10.64 -3.09
C VAL A 25 -1.82 9.25 -2.59
N ILE A 26 -1.77 8.26 -3.49
CA ILE A 26 -2.10 6.87 -3.18
C ILE A 26 -1.09 6.32 -2.17
N ASN A 27 -1.58 5.73 -1.08
CA ASN A 27 -0.74 5.06 -0.08
C ASN A 27 -0.51 3.59 -0.45
N LEU A 28 0.62 3.31 -1.10
CA LEU A 28 1.00 1.96 -1.50
C LEU A 28 2.00 1.39 -0.50
N ALA A 29 1.62 0.29 0.16
CA ALA A 29 2.53 -0.44 1.03
C ALA A 29 3.49 -1.30 0.20
N SER A 30 4.76 -1.30 0.59
CA SER A 30 5.81 -2.12 -0.02
C SER A 30 6.81 -2.51 1.06
N ALA A 31 6.71 -3.75 1.57
CA ALA A 31 7.68 -4.34 2.48
C ALA A 31 7.41 -5.83 2.67
N GLY A 32 8.29 -6.70 2.17
CA GLY A 32 8.32 -8.13 2.55
C GLY A 32 7.03 -8.92 2.32
N VAL A 33 6.13 -8.45 1.47
CA VAL A 33 4.84 -9.09 1.19
C VAL A 33 5.11 -10.32 0.34
N SER A 34 5.14 -11.47 0.99
CA SER A 34 5.37 -12.76 0.33
C SER A 34 4.11 -13.61 0.28
N THR A 35 3.08 -13.26 1.04
CA THR A 35 1.81 -13.98 1.04
C THR A 35 0.61 -13.05 0.79
N PRO A 36 -0.50 -13.57 0.22
CA PRO A 36 -1.75 -12.83 0.12
C PRO A 36 -2.33 -12.39 1.47
N ALA A 37 -1.98 -13.11 2.56
CA ALA A 37 -2.39 -12.73 3.91
C ALA A 37 -1.70 -11.44 4.37
N ASP A 38 -0.42 -11.26 4.04
CA ASP A 38 0.33 -10.03 4.33
C ASP A 38 -0.26 -8.85 3.56
N ALA A 39 -0.63 -9.06 2.30
CA ALA A 39 -1.30 -8.03 1.50
C ALA A 39 -2.66 -7.66 2.10
N ALA A 40 -3.45 -8.64 2.54
CA ALA A 40 -4.74 -8.39 3.19
C ALA A 40 -4.58 -7.62 4.52
N LEU A 41 -3.52 -7.92 5.30
CA LEU A 41 -3.20 -7.18 6.52
C LEU A 41 -2.88 -5.71 6.22
N LEU A 42 -2.07 -5.43 5.20
CA LEU A 42 -1.74 -4.06 4.80
C LEU A 42 -2.97 -3.29 4.30
N MET A 43 -3.88 -3.95 3.60
CA MET A 43 -5.16 -3.35 3.21
C MET A 43 -6.05 -3.06 4.42
N ASN A 44 -6.07 -3.94 5.44
CA ASN A 44 -6.80 -3.69 6.68
C ASN A 44 -6.21 -2.56 7.52
N LEU A 45 -4.89 -2.33 7.44
CA LEU A 45 -4.20 -1.22 8.09
C LEU A 45 -4.42 0.14 7.38
N GLY A 46 -5.13 0.17 6.25
CA GLY A 46 -5.50 1.40 5.55
C GLY A 46 -4.61 1.76 4.37
N SER A 47 -3.81 0.83 3.85
CA SER A 47 -3.13 1.03 2.56
C SER A 47 -4.12 0.94 1.40
N ASP A 48 -3.99 1.84 0.42
CA ASP A 48 -4.81 1.84 -0.80
C ASP A 48 -4.41 0.68 -1.74
N GLY A 49 -3.21 0.14 -1.58
CA GLY A 49 -2.71 -1.01 -2.33
C GLY A 49 -1.38 -1.51 -1.80
N THR A 50 -0.89 -2.59 -2.39
CA THR A 50 0.38 -3.21 -2.00
C THR A 50 1.15 -3.64 -3.25
N PHE A 51 2.44 -3.31 -3.30
CA PHE A 51 3.33 -3.86 -4.30
C PHE A 51 3.89 -5.20 -3.84
N ILE A 52 3.78 -6.19 -4.70
CA ILE A 52 4.30 -7.53 -4.45
C ILE A 52 5.40 -7.81 -5.46
N GLY A 53 6.60 -8.10 -4.97
CA GLY A 53 7.73 -8.51 -5.79
C GLY A 53 7.51 -9.87 -6.46
N SER A 54 8.28 -10.18 -7.49
CA SER A 54 8.16 -11.43 -8.27
C SER A 54 8.44 -12.71 -7.46
N GLU A 55 8.94 -12.59 -6.24
CA GLU A 55 9.20 -13.71 -5.31
C GLU A 55 7.95 -14.54 -5.01
N ILE A 56 6.73 -13.96 -5.06
CA ILE A 56 5.48 -14.73 -4.92
C ILE A 56 5.23 -15.70 -6.08
N PHE A 57 5.79 -15.43 -7.26
CA PHE A 57 5.64 -16.30 -8.43
C PHE A 57 6.53 -17.55 -8.36
N LYS A 58 7.51 -17.58 -7.45
CA LYS A 58 8.42 -18.73 -7.28
C LYS A 58 7.85 -19.80 -6.35
N SER A 59 6.85 -19.50 -5.53
CA SER A 59 6.31 -20.43 -4.53
C SER A 59 4.85 -20.83 -4.83
N ARG A 60 4.71 -21.93 -5.58
CA ARG A 60 3.47 -22.68 -5.91
C ARG A 60 2.53 -22.03 -6.94
N PRO A 61 1.75 -22.83 -7.71
CA PRO A 61 0.81 -22.29 -8.67
C PRO A 61 -0.35 -21.60 -7.96
N HIS A 62 -0.48 -20.30 -8.21
CA HIS A 62 -1.63 -19.48 -7.82
C HIS A 62 -2.89 -19.98 -8.54
N GLN A 63 -3.69 -20.83 -7.89
CA GLN A 63 -5.02 -21.17 -8.41
C GLN A 63 -6.20 -20.72 -7.54
N ASN A 64 -5.97 -20.31 -6.28
CA ASN A 64 -7.07 -20.00 -5.35
C ASN A 64 -6.87 -18.68 -4.57
N LEU A 65 -6.55 -17.55 -5.23
CA LEU A 65 -6.91 -16.27 -4.61
C LEU A 65 -8.42 -16.05 -4.83
N PRO A 66 -9.19 -15.68 -3.78
CA PRO A 66 -10.56 -15.24 -3.97
C PRO A 66 -10.58 -14.07 -4.98
N LYS A 67 -11.39 -14.21 -6.05
CA LYS A 67 -11.62 -13.18 -7.08
C LYS A 67 -11.83 -11.73 -6.57
N PRO A 68 -12.34 -11.45 -5.36
CA PRO A 68 -12.38 -10.08 -4.84
C PRO A 68 -11.00 -9.47 -4.53
N LEU A 69 -10.01 -10.25 -4.08
CA LEU A 69 -8.67 -9.72 -3.75
C LEU A 69 -7.84 -9.43 -5.01
N SER A 70 -7.99 -10.24 -6.06
CA SER A 70 -7.29 -10.02 -7.33
C SER A 70 -7.71 -8.73 -8.04
N ARG A 71 -8.89 -8.19 -7.73
CA ARG A 71 -9.39 -6.94 -8.34
C ARG A 71 -8.88 -5.67 -7.65
N LYS A 72 -8.45 -5.80 -6.39
CA LYS A 72 -8.05 -4.67 -5.54
C LYS A 72 -6.54 -4.59 -5.35
N LEU A 73 -5.83 -5.71 -5.55
CA LEU A 73 -4.39 -5.72 -5.78
C LEU A 73 -4.09 -5.48 -7.26
N HIS A 74 -3.65 -4.28 -7.61
CA HIS A 74 -2.90 -4.08 -8.86
C HIS A 74 -1.49 -4.66 -8.66
N ILE A 75 -1.34 -5.96 -8.95
CA ILE A 75 -0.02 -6.60 -9.06
C ILE A 75 0.55 -6.15 -10.40
N LEU A 76 1.27 -5.02 -10.40
CA LEU A 76 2.01 -4.60 -11.58
C LEU A 76 3.27 -5.48 -11.70
N PRO A 77 3.45 -6.23 -12.79
CA PRO A 77 4.73 -6.88 -13.05
C PRO A 77 5.75 -5.76 -13.26
N ILE A 78 6.72 -5.66 -12.36
CA ILE A 78 7.89 -4.81 -12.54
C ILE A 78 8.76 -5.53 -13.58
N THR A 79 8.50 -5.29 -14.87
CA THR A 79 9.49 -5.58 -15.91
C THR A 79 10.54 -4.48 -15.84
N SER A 80 11.82 -4.88 -15.68
CA SER A 80 12.97 -3.98 -15.83
C SER A 80 12.94 -3.19 -17.13
#